data_AF-A0A3C0XFW7-F1
#
_entry.id   AF-A0A3C0XFW7-F1
#
_cell.length_a   1.000
_cell.length_b   1.000
_cell.length_c   1.000
_cell.angle_alpha   90.00
_cell.angle_beta   90.00
_cell.angle_gamma   90.00
#
_symmetry.space_group_name_H-M   'P 1'
#
loop_
_entity.id
_entity.type
_entity.pdbx_description
1 polymer ?
#
loop_
_entity_poly.entity_id
_entity_poly.type
_entity_poly.pdbx_seq_one_letter_code
_entity_poly.pdbx_strand_id
1 'polypeptide(L)' 'MAPPEYSAALVVADAITWEGAPESTVTLIEHLTEWRQLFLRAVIFRVVVNELARRAAPPRGAVSHHYGRIVALARSVVSG' A
#
# COMPACT_ATOMS: atom_id res chain seq x y z
N MET A 1 3.38 8.29 -16.44
CA MET A 1 2.11 7.82 -15.84
C MET A 1 2.29 6.34 -15.55
N ALA A 2 2.03 5.88 -14.32
CA ALA A 2 2.06 4.45 -14.04
C ALA A 2 0.97 3.72 -14.85
N PRO A 3 1.13 2.42 -15.17
CA PRO A 3 0.03 1.63 -15.72
C PRO A 3 -1.24 1.76 -14.85
N PRO A 4 -2.44 1.83 -15.44
CA PRO A 4 -3.69 2.02 -14.71
C PRO A 4 -3.90 1.02 -13.56
N GLU A 5 -3.53 -0.24 -13.78
CA GLU A 5 -3.69 -1.34 -12.83
C GLU A 5 -2.78 -1.17 -11.60
N TYR A 6 -1.54 -0.73 -11.81
CA TYR A 6 -0.64 -0.40 -10.71
C TYR A 6 -1.13 0.81 -9.93
N SER A 7 -1.73 1.79 -10.61
CA SER A 7 -2.33 2.96 -9.95
C SER A 7 -3.53 2.58 -9.09
N ALA A 8 -4.38 1.65 -9.57
CA ALA A 8 -5.48 1.10 -8.76
C ALA A 8 -4.97 0.41 -7.48
N ALA A 9 -3.89 -0.36 -7.59
CA ALA A 9 -3.26 -0.99 -6.42
C ALA A 9 -2.72 0.03 -5.41
N LEU A 10 -2.13 1.14 -5.87
CA LEU A 10 -1.71 2.25 -5.01
C LEU A 10 -2.90 2.89 -4.30
N VAL A 11 -3.98 3.21 -5.02
CA VAL A 11 -5.19 3.81 -4.43
C VAL A 11 -5.76 2.92 -3.33
N VAL A 12 -5.85 1.61 -3.57
CA VAL A 12 -6.32 0.64 -2.56
C VAL A 12 -5.38 0.59 -1.36
N ALA A 13 -4.06 0.49 -1.58
CA ALA A 13 -3.09 0.47 -0.50
C ALA A 13 -3.16 1.75 0.35
N ASP A 14 -3.35 2.90 -0.27
CA ASP A 14 -3.45 4.20 0.37
C ASP A 14 -4.73 4.34 1.19
N ALA A 15 -5.87 3.92 0.62
CA ALA A 15 -7.14 3.91 1.30
C ALA A 15 -7.09 3.06 2.58
N ILE A 16 -6.48 1.88 2.52
CA ILE A 16 -6.33 0.99 3.69
C ILE A 16 -5.32 1.59 4.70
N THR A 17 -4.24 2.19 4.23
CA THR A 17 -3.15 2.66 5.09
C THR A 17 -3.46 3.97 5.80
N TRP A 18 -4.12 4.92 5.11
CA TRP A 18 -4.30 6.30 5.57
C TRP A 18 -5.75 6.70 5.79
N GLU A 19 -6.66 6.22 4.96
CA GLU A 19 -8.07 6.63 5.01
C GLU A 19 -8.93 5.71 5.89
N GLY A 20 -8.34 4.70 6.52
CA GLY A 20 -9.04 3.77 7.41
C GLY A 20 -9.96 2.79 6.69
N ALA A 21 -9.77 2.58 5.38
CA ALA A 21 -10.55 1.59 4.64
C ALA A 21 -10.30 0.17 5.17
N PRO A 22 -11.31 -0.72 5.15
CA PRO A 22 -11.15 -2.09 5.62
C PRO A 22 -10.18 -2.89 4.73
N GLU A 23 -9.54 -3.91 5.28
CA GLU A 23 -8.62 -4.77 4.53
C GLU A 23 -9.29 -5.49 3.36
N SER A 24 -10.60 -5.73 3.46
CA SER A 24 -11.43 -6.26 2.38
C SER A 24 -11.51 -5.34 1.16
N THR A 25 -11.10 -4.07 1.25
CA THR A 25 -11.00 -3.17 0.09
C THR A 25 -10.04 -3.70 -0.97
N VAL A 26 -9.10 -4.59 -0.62
CA VAL A 26 -8.23 -5.27 -1.58
C VAL A 26 -9.00 -6.10 -2.61
N THR A 27 -10.20 -6.58 -2.29
CA THR A 27 -11.00 -7.39 -3.22
C THR A 27 -11.46 -6.61 -4.45
N LEU A 28 -11.49 -5.27 -4.36
CA LEU A 28 -11.87 -4.38 -5.47
C LEU A 28 -10.96 -4.54 -6.69
N ILE A 29 -9.72 -5.00 -6.51
CA ILE A 29 -8.73 -5.13 -7.57
C ILE A 29 -8.47 -6.59 -7.98
N GLU A 30 -9.18 -7.56 -7.42
CA GLU A 30 -8.96 -9.00 -7.70
C GLU A 30 -9.14 -9.39 -9.16
N HIS A 31 -9.97 -8.63 -9.89
CA HIS A 31 -10.22 -8.82 -11.30
C HIS A 31 -9.07 -8.35 -12.21
N LEU A 32 -8.07 -7.65 -11.66
CA LEU A 32 -6.91 -7.18 -12.43
C LEU A 32 -5.87 -8.29 -12.59
N THR A 33 -5.26 -8.36 -13.77
CA THR A 33 -4.14 -9.24 -14.04
C THR A 33 -2.99 -8.95 -13.07
N GLU A 34 -2.41 -9.99 -12.45
CA GLU A 34 -1.30 -9.88 -11.49
C GLU A 34 -1.59 -9.00 -10.25
N TRP A 35 -2.87 -8.78 -9.89
CA TRP A 35 -3.25 -7.87 -8.80
C TRP A 35 -2.51 -8.11 -7.47
N ARG A 36 -2.22 -9.38 -7.14
CA ARG A 36 -1.47 -9.76 -5.92
C ARG A 36 -0.06 -9.17 -5.93
N GLN A 37 0.63 -9.27 -7.08
CA GLN A 37 1.97 -8.71 -7.26
C GLN A 37 1.94 -7.18 -7.36
N LEU A 38 0.93 -6.61 -8.03
CA LEU A 38 0.73 -5.17 -8.09
C LEU A 38 0.50 -4.57 -6.70
N PHE A 39 -0.31 -5.23 -5.87
CA PHE A 39 -0.57 -4.83 -4.50
C PHE A 39 0.69 -4.93 -3.63
N LEU A 40 1.45 -6.03 -3.71
CA LEU A 40 2.73 -6.15 -3.02
C LEU A 40 3.69 -5.00 -3.38
N ARG A 41 3.81 -4.69 -4.68
CA ARG A 41 4.65 -3.58 -5.15
C ARG A 41 4.17 -2.23 -4.63
N ALA A 42 2.86 -1.99 -4.62
CA ALA A 42 2.27 -0.75 -4.10
C ALA A 42 2.58 -0.56 -2.61
N VAL A 43 2.47 -1.63 -1.82
CA VAL A 43 2.81 -1.61 -0.39
C VAL A 43 4.29 -1.36 -0.16
N ILE A 44 5.18 -2.06 -0.89
CA ILE A 44 6.64 -1.83 -0.82
C ILE A 44 6.97 -0.37 -1.18
N PHE A 45 6.41 0.13 -2.28
CA PHE A 45 6.62 1.50 -2.72
C PHE A 45 6.21 2.50 -1.63
N ARG A 46 5.02 2.34 -1.05
CA ARG A 46 4.52 3.22 0.02
C ARG A 46 5.44 3.22 1.25
N VAL A 47 5.84 2.04 1.73
CA VAL A 47 6.73 1.91 2.89
C VAL A 47 8.07 2.58 2.61
N VAL A 48 8.69 2.29 1.46
CA VAL A 48 10.01 2.83 1.10
C VAL A 48 9.97 4.33 0.89
N VAL A 49 9.00 4.85 0.13
CA VAL A 49 8.90 6.29 -0.16
C VAL A 49 8.62 7.09 1.11
N ASN A 50 7.74 6.59 1.98
CA ASN A 50 7.50 7.30 3.24
C ASN A 50 8.73 7.29 4.15
N GLU A 51 9.46 6.19 4.20
CA GLU A 51 10.72 6.11 4.95
C GLU A 51 11.79 7.04 4.38
N LEU A 52 11.90 7.14 3.05
CA LEU A 52 12.79 8.10 2.39
C LEU A 52 12.39 9.54 2.70
N ALA A 53 11.10 9.87 2.62
CA ALA A 53 10.59 11.20 2.95
C ALA A 53 10.88 11.59 4.41
N ARG A 54 10.64 10.66 5.35
CA ARG A 54 10.95 10.84 6.77
C ARG A 54 12.44 11.14 7.01
N ARG A 55 13.33 10.49 6.27
CA ARG A 55 14.79 10.71 6.35
C ARG A 55 15.23 12.03 5.72
N ALA A 56 14.60 12.43 4.62
CA ALA A 56 14.96 13.64 3.87
C ALA A 56 14.57 14.94 4.61
N ALA A 57 13.46 14.93 5.34
CA ALA A 57 13.08 16.01 6.25
C ALA A 57 12.22 15.41 7.37
N PRO A 58 12.64 15.47 8.65
CA PRO A 58 11.78 14.99 9.74
C PRO A 58 10.47 15.81 9.74
N PRO A 59 9.29 15.18 9.66
CA PRO A 59 8.03 15.91 9.58
C PRO A 59 7.82 16.79 10.82
N ARG A 60 7.29 18.00 10.63
CA ARG A 60 6.69 18.77 11.74
C ARG A 60 5.47 18.00 12.23
N GLY A 61 5.64 17.18 13.26
CA GLY A 61 4.60 16.30 13.81
C GLY A 61 4.69 14.89 13.23
N ALA A 62 5.51 14.05 13.86
CA ALA A 62 5.71 12.67 13.44
C ALA A 62 4.45 11.82 13.68
N VAL A 63 3.58 11.72 12.68
CA VAL A 63 2.59 10.63 12.64
C VAL A 63 3.34 9.37 12.22
N SER A 64 3.74 8.56 13.19
CA SER A 64 4.20 7.19 12.91
C SER A 64 3.01 6.37 12.45
N HIS A 65 2.73 6.33 11.15
CA HIS A 65 1.80 5.35 10.60
C HIS A 65 2.44 3.97 10.66
N HIS A 66 1.86 3.06 11.46
CA HIS A 66 2.37 1.70 11.58
C HIS A 66 1.91 0.88 10.36
N TYR A 67 2.83 0.60 9.43
CA TYR A 67 2.58 -0.21 8.24
C TYR A 67 2.35 -1.70 8.51
N GLY A 68 2.46 -2.17 9.76
CA GLY A 68 2.38 -3.60 10.09
C GLY A 68 1.10 -4.28 9.57
N ARG A 69 -0.04 -3.58 9.63
CA ARG A 69 -1.32 -4.09 9.10
C ARG A 69 -1.28 -4.31 7.59
N ILE A 70 -0.93 -3.28 6.81
CA ILE A 70 -0.90 -3.38 5.35
C ILE A 70 0.18 -4.37 4.85
N VAL A 71 1.30 -4.48 5.58
CA VAL A 71 2.36 -5.48 5.29
C VAL A 71 1.87 -6.90 5.58
N ALA A 72 1.17 -7.11 6.69
CA ALA A 72 0.57 -8.42 7.01
C ALA A 72 -0.45 -8.84 5.95
N LEU A 73 -1.29 -7.91 5.51
CA LEU A 73 -2.26 -8.13 4.43
C LEU A 73 -1.57 -8.45 3.10
N ALA A 74 -0.55 -7.68 2.71
CA ALA A 74 0.20 -7.95 1.49
C ALA A 74 0.84 -9.35 1.51
N ARG A 75 1.36 -9.77 2.67
CA ARG A 75 1.91 -11.12 2.85
C ARG A 75 0.84 -12.20 2.73
N SER A 76 -0.34 -12.03 3.34
CA SER A 76 -1.42 -13.02 3.20
C SER A 76 -1.93 -13.11 1.77
N VAL A 77 -2.05 -11.97 1.07
CA VAL A 77 -2.44 -11.90 -0.33
C VAL A 77 -1.47 -12.63 -1.26
N VAL A 78 -0.17 -12.65 -0.97
CA VAL A 78 0.80 -13.34 -1.84
C VAL A 78 0.97 -14.81 -1.46
N SER A 79 0.56 -15.21 -0.25
CA SER A 79 0.74 -16.56 0.28
C SER A 79 -0.48 -17.48 0.11
N GLY A 80 -1.66 -16.92 -0.15
CA GLY A 80 -2.90 -17.67 -0.41
C GLY A 80 -3.23 -17.71 -1.90
#